data_AF-A0A951D2E9-F1
#
_entry.id   AF-A0A951D2E9-F1
#
_cell.length_a   1.000
_cell.length_b   1.000
_cell.length_c   1.000
_cell.angle_alpha   90.00
_cell.angle_beta   90.00
_cell.angle_gamma   90.00
#
_symmetry.space_group_name_H-M   'P 1'
#
loop_
_entity.id
_entity.type
_entity.pdbx_description
1 polymer ?
#
loop_
_entity_poly.entity_id
_entity_poly.type
_entity_poly.pdbx_seq_one_letter_code
_entity_poly.pdbx_strand_id
1 'polypeptide(L)' 'RFAPHQLRHAHAVELLHEGIPLPLIQRQHGHAYLSTTGTYLEGISSEEIIGAMHGRKAPMMHASTGLEL' A
#
# COMPACT_ATOMS: atom_id res chain seq x y z
N ARG A 1 -1.55 0.97 -27.94
CA ARG A 1 -0.99 2.26 -27.46
C ARG A 1 -1.42 2.45 -26.01
N PHE A 2 -0.59 3.05 -25.16
CA PHE A 2 -0.99 3.41 -23.80
C PHE A 2 -1.36 4.89 -23.71
N ALA A 3 -2.37 5.21 -22.91
CA ALA A 3 -2.69 6.59 -22.55
C ALA A 3 -1.75 7.07 -21.42
N PRO A 4 -1.38 8.36 -21.35
CA PRO A 4 -0.54 8.89 -20.27
C PRO A 4 -1.05 8.56 -18.86
N HIS A 5 -2.38 8.47 -18.69
CA HIS A 5 -2.99 8.11 -17.42
C HIS A 5 -2.74 6.64 -17.04
N GLN A 6 -2.68 5.72 -18.01
CA GLN A 6 -2.37 4.31 -17.76
C GLN A 6 -0.93 4.12 -17.27
N LEU A 7 0.01 4.91 -17.82
CA LEU A 7 1.41 4.87 -17.37
C LEU A 7 1.57 5.45 -15.95
N ARG A 8 0.82 6.51 -15.62
CA ARG A 8 0.79 7.05 -14.25
C ARG A 8 0.23 6.04 -13.26
N HIS A 9 -0.82 5.31 -13.64
CA HIS A 9 -1.40 4.24 -12.84
C HIS A 9 -0.38 3.13 -12.60
N ALA A 10 0.24 2.60 -13.66
CA ALA A 10 1.26 1.56 -13.54
C ALA A 10 2.45 2.01 -12.66
N HIS A 11 2.93 3.25 -12.83
CA HIS A 11 4.01 3.78 -12.00
C HIS A 11 3.65 3.85 -10.51
N ALA A 12 2.42 4.25 -10.18
CA ALA A 12 1.98 4.30 -8.79
C ALA A 12 1.87 2.92 -8.14
N VAL A 13 1.50 1.89 -8.92
CA VAL A 13 1.50 0.49 -8.50
C VAL A 13 2.93 0.01 -8.20
N GLU A 14 3.89 0.30 -9.07
CA GLU A 14 5.30 -0.05 -8.82
C GLU A 14 5.86 0.61 -7.55
N LEU A 15 5.58 1.90 -7.32
CA LEU A 15 6.00 2.57 -6.08
C LEU A 15 5.43 1.89 -4.82
N LEU A 16 4.21 1.35 -4.92
CA LEU A 16 3.62 0.61 -3.80
C LEU A 16 4.30 -0.75 -3.60
N HIS A 17 4.64 -1.46 -4.68
CA HIS A 17 5.43 -2.70 -4.62
C HIS A 17 6.83 -2.47 -4.04
N GLU A 18 7.43 -1.30 -4.30
CA GLU A 18 8.69 -0.85 -3.69
C GLU A 18 8.55 -0.51 -2.19
N GLY A 19 7.33 -0.56 -1.64
CA GLY A 19 7.05 -0.27 -0.23
C GLY A 19 6.94 1.21 0.10
N ILE A 20 6.82 2.09 -0.91
CA ILE A 20 6.61 3.51 -0.68
C ILE A 20 5.22 3.72 -0.07
N PRO A 21 5.11 4.41 1.08
CA PRO A 21 3.82 4.65 1.71
C PRO A 21 2.85 5.41 0.78
N LEU A 22 1.60 4.93 0.71
CA LEU A 22 0.53 5.54 -0.09
C LEU A 22 0.37 7.06 0.13
N PRO A 23 0.52 7.63 1.35
CA PRO A 23 0.49 9.08 1.53
C PRO A 23 1.63 9.84 0.84
N LEU A 24 2.80 9.23 0.64
CA LEU A 24 3.90 9.85 -0.12
C LEU A 24 3.59 9.85 -1.62
N ILE A 25 3.09 8.73 -2.14
CA ILE A 25 2.64 8.61 -3.53
C ILE A 25 1.54 9.64 -3.82
N GLN A 26 0.58 9.80 -2.92
CA GLN A 26 -0.47 10.83 -3.03
C GLN A 26 0.12 12.23 -3.19
N ARG A 27 1.08 12.60 -2.33
CA ARG A 27 1.71 13.94 -2.36
C ARG A 27 2.53 14.17 -3.62
N GLN A 28 3.27 13.17 -4.08
CA GLN A 28 4.01 13.23 -5.35
C GLN A 28 3.09 13.49 -6.54
N HIS A 29 1.89 12.89 -6.53
CA HIS A 29 0.90 13.04 -7.60
C HIS A 29 0.03 14.29 -7.45
N GLY A 30 0.17 15.05 -6.36
CA GLY A 30 -0.62 16.26 -6.10
C GLY A 30 -2.10 15.98 -5.85
N HIS A 31 -2.46 14.77 -5.40
CA HIS A 31 -3.85 14.43 -5.12
C HIS A 31 -4.32 15.06 -3.80
N ALA A 32 -5.49 15.71 -3.84
CA ALA A 32 -6.10 16.33 -2.66
C ALA A 32 -6.65 15.29 -1.66
N TYR A 33 -7.05 14.10 -2.16
CA TYR A 33 -7.67 13.05 -1.36
C TYR A 33 -6.95 11.72 -1.53
N LEU A 34 -6.85 10.95 -0.44
CA LEU A 34 -6.34 9.58 -0.49
C LEU A 34 -7.23 8.67 -1.35
N SER A 35 -8.54 8.91 -1.39
CA SER A 35 -9.46 8.13 -2.23
C SER A 35 -9.09 8.19 -3.72
N THR A 36 -8.58 9.33 -4.21
CA THR A 36 -8.09 9.47 -5.59
C THR A 36 -6.83 8.64 -5.85
N THR A 37 -5.99 8.47 -4.84
CA THR A 37 -4.78 7.61 -4.94
C THR A 37 -5.15 6.15 -4.72
N GLY A 38 -6.21 5.87 -3.95
CA GLY A 38 -6.74 4.55 -3.66
C GLY A 38 -7.25 3.80 -4.88
N THR A 39 -7.62 4.49 -5.97
CA THR A 39 -7.95 3.86 -7.27
C THR A 39 -6.79 3.01 -7.81
N TYR A 40 -5.54 3.29 -7.44
CA TYR A 40 -4.40 2.43 -7.81
C TYR A 40 -4.43 1.06 -7.11
N LEU A 41 -5.13 0.95 -5.97
CA LEU A 41 -5.29 -0.31 -5.24
C LEU A 41 -6.29 -1.25 -5.93
N GLU A 42 -7.10 -0.77 -6.88
CA GLU A 42 -8.03 -1.61 -7.66
C GLU A 42 -7.29 -2.63 -8.54
N GLY A 43 -6.00 -2.38 -8.84
CA GLY A 43 -5.14 -3.31 -9.57
C GLY A 43 -4.48 -4.39 -8.71
N ILE A 44 -4.60 -4.31 -7.38
CA ILE A 44 -3.97 -5.25 -6.45
C ILE A 44 -4.91 -6.44 -6.25
N SER A 45 -4.40 -7.63 -6.54
CA SER A 45 -5.16 -8.86 -6.37
C SER A 45 -5.37 -9.21 -4.89
N SER A 46 -6.43 -9.97 -4.60
CA SER A 46 -6.65 -10.46 -3.22
C SER A 46 -5.52 -11.37 -2.76
N GLU A 47 -4.92 -12.13 -3.67
CA GLU A 47 -3.75 -12.97 -3.43
C GLU A 47 -2.55 -12.15 -2.94
N GLU A 48 -2.32 -10.99 -3.55
CA GLU A 48 -1.24 -10.08 -3.15
C GLU A 48 -1.50 -9.44 -1.79
N ILE A 49 -2.74 -9.02 -1.52
CA ILE A 49 -3.16 -8.52 -0.19
C ILE A 49 -2.90 -9.60 0.86
N ILE A 50 -3.34 -10.83 0.60
CA ILE A 50 -3.16 -11.97 1.51
C ILE A 50 -1.67 -12.26 1.70
N GLY A 51 -0.87 -12.23 0.64
CA GLY A 51 0.57 -12.44 0.68
C GLY A 51 1.29 -11.41 1.55
N ALA A 52 0.98 -10.13 1.36
CA ALA A 52 1.52 -9.04 2.19
C ALA A 52 1.16 -9.21 3.67
N MET A 53 -0.08 -9.61 3.96
CA MET A 53 -0.53 -9.85 5.34
C MET A 53 0.16 -11.06 5.98
N HIS A 54 0.39 -12.14 5.24
CA HIS A 54 1.14 -13.31 5.72
C HIS A 54 2.62 -13.00 5.93
N GLY A 55 3.21 -12.17 5.06
CA GLY A 55 4.62 -11.77 5.15
C GLY A 55 4.91 -10.76 6.26
N ARG A 56 3.90 -10.09 6.82
CA ARG A 56 4.12 -9.12 7.89
C ARG A 56 4.66 -9.82 9.14
N LYS A 57 5.64 -9.20 9.79
CA LYS A 57 6.06 -9.63 11.12
C LYS A 57 4.88 -9.45 12.08
N ALA A 58 4.45 -10.54 12.72
CA ALA A 58 3.42 -10.47 13.74
C ALA A 58 3.88 -9.53 14.86
N PRO A 59 3.01 -8.66 15.39
CA PRO A 59 3.31 -7.89 16.59
C PRO A 59 3.49 -8.88 17.73
N MET A 60 4.73 -9.20 18.07
CA MET A 60 5.05 -10.03 19.23
C MET A 60 5.20 -9.12 20.45
N MET A 61 4.33 -9.32 21.42
CA MET A 61 4.47 -8.76 22.76
C MET A 61 5.07 -9.83 23.67
N HIS A 62 5.97 -9.43 24.57
CA HIS A 62 6.49 -10.36 25.57
C HIS A 62 5.36 -10.73 26.55
N ALA A 63 5.22 -12.02 26.86
CA ALA A 63 4.11 -12.50 27.68
C ALA A 63 4.02 -11.80 29.05
N SER A 64 5.16 -11.44 29.65
CA SER A 64 5.18 -10.71 30.92
C SER A 64 4.58 -9.31 30.82
N THR A 65 4.67 -8.65 29.65
CA THR A 65 4.09 -7.31 29.45
C THR A 65 2.55 -7.37 29.46
N GLY A 66 1.94 -8.51 29.12
CA GLY A 66 0.48 -8.68 29.09
C GLY A 66 -0.14 -9.08 30.45
N LEU A 67 0.70 -9.43 31.43
CA LEU A 67 0.28 -9.89 32.75
C LEU A 67 0.32 -8.79 33.83
N GLU A 68 0.84 -7.61 33.51
CA GLU A 68 0.89 -6.42 34.38
C GLU A 68 -0.43 -5.60 34.37
N LEU A 69 -1.55 -6.22 33.98
CA LEU A 69 -2.91 -5.63 34.03
C LEU A 69 -3.64 -6.04 35.31
#